data_AF-A0A1Z1WFC2-F1
#
_entry.id   AF-A0A1Z1WFC2-F1
#
_cell.length_a   1.000
_cell.length_b   1.000
_cell.length_c   1.000
_cell.angle_alpha   90.00
_cell.angle_beta   90.00
_cell.angle_gamma   90.00
#
_symmetry.space_group_name_H-M   'P 1'
#
loop_
_entity.id
_entity.type
_entity.pdbx_description
1 polymer ?
#
loop_
_entity_poly.entity_id
_entity_poly.type
_entity_poly.pdbx_seq_one_letter_code
_entity_poly.pdbx_strand_id
1 'polypeptide(L)'
;MNTDHVYDLVHNRNCQEAKRWYEDAEAERWSQNPAGWKLIGGLIGACFAVAGQESQWRTVTDAYAAIRNQPNGDCKYVAGRRTLEQLAEFRIAHPKGKVRVRPASRSVQACPPGIKGMTPETAAPEESVYVHGTWPSEVTIHLDGQPVPVVPAENFPLCCHNTNVKFKVPKDTPDGQVRVTLRTRTITLDAGLLTISRS
;
A
#
# COMPACT_ATOMS: atom_id res chain seq x y z
N MET A 1 -11.39 3.11 -8.41
CA MET A 1 -10.37 4.03 -7.88
C MET A 1 -10.49 4.05 -6.37
N ASN A 2 -9.39 3.80 -5.67
CA ASN A 2 -9.33 3.75 -4.21
C ASN A 2 -8.39 4.84 -3.67
N THR A 3 -8.44 5.07 -2.36
CA THR A 3 -7.58 6.03 -1.66
C THR A 3 -6.09 5.70 -1.80
N ASP A 4 -5.74 4.44 -2.01
CA ASP A 4 -4.36 3.98 -2.15
C ASP A 4 -3.65 4.58 -3.36
N HIS A 5 -4.32 4.65 -4.50
CA HIS A 5 -3.75 5.23 -5.71
C HIS A 5 -3.44 6.72 -5.52
N VAL A 6 -4.38 7.46 -4.95
CA VAL A 6 -4.21 8.90 -4.71
C VAL A 6 -3.12 9.15 -3.65
N TYR A 7 -3.06 8.30 -2.63
CA TYR A 7 -1.98 8.34 -1.63
C TYR A 7 -0.61 8.18 -2.28
N ASP A 8 -0.45 7.21 -3.19
CA ASP A 8 0.82 6.93 -3.85
C ASP A 8 1.26 8.10 -4.76
N LEU A 9 0.31 8.78 -5.42
CA LEU A 9 0.58 10.01 -6.19
C LEU A 9 1.09 11.15 -5.29
N VAL A 10 0.46 11.36 -4.13
CA VAL A 10 0.92 12.37 -3.16
C VAL A 10 2.29 12.00 -2.60
N HIS A 11 2.52 10.72 -2.27
CA HIS A 11 3.83 10.23 -1.81
C HIS A 11 4.93 10.51 -2.85
N ASN A 12 4.63 10.32 -4.12
CA ASN A 12 5.53 10.60 -5.25
C ASN A 12 5.57 12.08 -5.66
N ARG A 13 4.94 12.98 -4.90
CA ARG A 13 4.87 14.44 -5.14
C ARG A 13 4.17 14.82 -6.45
N ASN A 14 3.36 13.94 -7.01
CA ASN A 14 2.54 14.23 -8.18
C ASN A 14 1.22 14.87 -7.74
N CYS A 15 1.31 16.06 -7.10
CA CYS A 15 0.16 16.71 -6.43
C CYS A 15 -0.99 17.03 -7.41
N GLN A 16 -0.66 17.42 -8.64
CA GLN A 16 -1.66 17.79 -9.65
C GLN A 16 -2.48 16.59 -10.09
N GLU A 17 -1.80 15.47 -10.38
CA GLU A 17 -2.49 14.25 -10.75
C GLU A 17 -3.30 13.70 -9.57
N ALA A 18 -2.75 13.73 -8.35
CA ALA A 18 -3.48 13.35 -7.14
C ALA A 18 -4.76 14.18 -6.95
N LYS A 19 -4.68 15.49 -7.19
CA LYS A 19 -5.83 16.40 -7.11
C LYS A 19 -6.89 16.05 -8.14
N ARG A 20 -6.51 15.85 -9.40
CA ARG A 20 -7.44 15.45 -10.47
C ARG A 20 -8.19 14.18 -10.08
N TRP A 21 -7.47 13.13 -9.70
CA TRP A 21 -8.09 11.86 -9.30
C TRP A 21 -8.97 11.98 -8.04
N TYR A 22 -8.61 12.86 -7.12
CA TYR A 22 -9.44 13.15 -5.95
C TYR A 22 -10.75 13.86 -6.29
N GLU A 23 -10.71 14.81 -7.22
CA GLU A 23 -11.89 15.55 -7.71
C GLU A 23 -12.78 14.66 -8.59
N ASP A 24 -12.20 13.73 -9.35
CA ASP A 24 -12.90 12.74 -10.17
C ASP A 24 -13.54 11.60 -9.35
N ALA A 25 -13.27 11.52 -8.05
CA ALA A 25 -13.84 10.49 -7.20
C ALA A 25 -15.33 10.76 -6.91
N GLU A 26 -16.20 9.89 -7.44
CA GLU A 26 -17.65 9.97 -7.27
C GLU A 26 -18.11 10.00 -5.80
N ALA A 27 -19.19 10.74 -5.52
CA ALA A 27 -19.74 10.97 -4.17
C ALA A 27 -20.08 9.67 -3.41
N GLU A 28 -20.41 8.59 -4.11
CA GLU A 28 -20.68 7.28 -3.51
C GLU A 28 -19.42 6.67 -2.86
N ARG A 29 -18.22 6.95 -3.38
CA ARG A 29 -16.98 6.47 -2.75
C ARG A 29 -16.62 7.25 -1.50
N TRP A 30 -17.02 8.52 -1.45
CA TRP A 30 -16.85 9.38 -0.29
C TRP A 30 -17.69 8.91 0.91
N SER A 31 -18.89 8.38 0.67
CA SER A 31 -19.74 7.86 1.74
C SER A 31 -19.23 6.53 2.31
N GLN A 32 -18.55 5.72 1.50
CA GLN A 32 -17.99 4.43 1.93
C GLN A 32 -16.74 4.56 2.81
N ASN A 33 -15.91 5.59 2.59
CA ASN A 33 -14.71 5.85 3.40
C ASN A 33 -14.47 7.36 3.61
N PRO A 34 -15.35 8.06 4.35
CA PRO A 34 -15.28 9.51 4.50
C PRO A 34 -13.99 9.96 5.18
N ALA A 35 -13.52 9.18 6.15
CA ALA A 35 -12.25 9.39 6.84
C ALA A 35 -11.06 9.36 5.89
N GLY A 36 -10.97 8.31 5.06
CA GLY A 36 -9.90 8.13 4.09
C GLY A 36 -9.88 9.25 3.07
N TRP A 37 -11.04 9.65 2.53
CA TRP A 37 -11.09 10.76 1.58
C TRP A 37 -10.73 12.10 2.23
N LYS A 38 -11.18 12.39 3.45
CA LYS A 38 -10.76 13.60 4.19
C LYS A 38 -9.24 13.62 4.42
N LEU A 39 -8.65 12.48 4.78
CA LEU A 39 -7.20 12.35 4.91
C LEU A 39 -6.49 12.68 3.58
N ILE A 40 -6.93 12.07 2.48
CA ILE A 40 -6.33 12.30 1.15
C ILE A 40 -6.42 13.78 0.75
N GLY A 41 -7.56 14.43 0.96
CA GLY A 41 -7.72 15.87 0.71
C GLY A 41 -6.72 16.72 1.50
N GLY A 42 -6.51 16.39 2.78
CA GLY A 42 -5.50 17.03 3.62
C GLY A 42 -4.08 16.83 3.11
N LEU A 43 -3.72 15.60 2.69
CA LEU A 43 -2.40 15.29 2.15
C LEU A 43 -2.14 15.97 0.80
N ILE A 44 -3.14 16.08 -0.07
CA ILE A 44 -3.06 16.87 -1.31
C ILE A 44 -2.85 18.35 -0.98
N GLY A 45 -3.61 18.89 -0.03
CA GLY A 45 -3.42 20.25 0.48
C GLY A 45 -2.00 20.48 0.99
N ALA A 46 -1.45 19.55 1.77
CA ALA A 46 -0.08 19.60 2.25
C ALA A 46 0.95 19.61 1.10
N CYS A 47 0.73 18.80 0.06
CA CYS A 47 1.56 18.73 -1.14
C CYS A 47 1.67 20.11 -1.82
N PHE A 48 0.55 20.80 -2.01
CA PHE A 48 0.52 22.15 -2.57
C PHE A 48 1.03 23.24 -1.62
N ALA A 49 0.72 23.14 -0.32
CA ALA A 49 1.18 24.09 0.69
C ALA A 49 2.71 24.14 0.74
N VAL A 50 3.37 22.97 0.73
CA VAL A 50 4.83 22.89 0.68
C VAL A 50 5.41 23.36 -0.66
N ALA A 51 4.63 23.28 -1.75
CA ALA A 51 5.00 23.87 -3.04
C ALA A 51 4.79 25.41 -3.10
N GLY A 52 4.37 26.05 -2.00
CA GLY A 52 4.24 27.51 -1.89
C GLY A 52 2.81 28.04 -1.97
N GLN A 53 1.79 27.19 -2.10
CA GLN A 53 0.40 27.62 -2.09
C GLN A 53 -0.10 27.78 -0.64
N GLU A 54 0.25 28.88 0.01
CA GLU A 54 -0.02 29.12 1.44
C GLU A 54 -1.49 28.95 1.85
N SER A 55 -2.45 29.21 0.96
CA SER A 55 -3.88 29.02 1.25
C SER A 55 -4.25 27.56 1.56
N GLN A 56 -3.46 26.60 1.07
CA GLN A 56 -3.72 25.17 1.27
C GLN A 56 -3.41 24.69 2.69
N TRP A 57 -2.71 25.50 3.50
CA TRP A 57 -2.53 25.19 4.92
C TRP A 57 -3.86 25.10 5.68
N ARG A 58 -4.89 25.85 5.25
CA ARG A 58 -6.23 25.72 5.83
C ARG A 58 -6.85 24.35 5.55
N THR A 59 -6.69 23.84 4.33
CA THR A 59 -7.12 22.49 3.95
C THR A 59 -6.46 21.43 4.85
N VAL A 60 -5.16 21.58 5.14
CA VAL A 60 -4.41 20.67 6.03
C VAL A 60 -4.99 20.66 7.44
N THR A 61 -5.18 21.83 8.04
CA THR A 61 -5.69 21.95 9.42
C THR A 61 -7.13 21.48 9.53
N ASP A 62 -7.99 21.84 8.56
CA ASP A 62 -9.41 21.46 8.57
C ASP A 62 -9.58 19.96 8.36
N ALA A 63 -8.76 19.35 7.48
CA ALA A 63 -8.77 17.91 7.27
C ALA A 63 -8.34 17.13 8.53
N TYR A 64 -7.25 17.55 9.21
CA TYR A 64 -6.83 16.90 10.45
C TYR A 64 -7.89 17.05 11.54
N ALA A 65 -8.46 18.25 11.72
CA ALA A 65 -9.52 18.48 12.71
C ALA A 65 -10.73 17.55 12.48
N ALA A 66 -11.07 17.24 11.23
CA ALA A 66 -12.16 16.35 10.87
C ALA A 66 -11.88 14.87 11.21
N ILE A 67 -10.62 14.42 11.18
CA ILE A 67 -10.25 13.00 11.36
C ILE A 67 -9.50 12.71 12.67
N ARG A 68 -9.16 13.71 13.49
CA ARG A 68 -8.32 13.53 14.69
C ARG A 68 -8.83 12.47 15.67
N ASN A 69 -10.16 12.31 15.76
CA ASN A 69 -10.83 11.34 16.64
C ASN A 69 -11.05 9.97 15.98
N GLN A 70 -10.48 9.74 14.78
CA GLN A 70 -10.55 8.49 14.04
C GLN A 70 -9.13 7.92 13.90
N PRO A 71 -8.59 7.28 14.95
CA PRO A 71 -7.20 6.87 14.96
C PRO A 71 -6.90 5.62 14.12
N ASN A 72 -7.95 4.85 13.79
CA ASN A 72 -7.83 3.52 13.20
C ASN A 72 -8.11 3.57 11.69
N GLY A 73 -7.41 2.71 10.95
CA GLY A 73 -7.54 2.52 9.52
C GLY A 73 -6.45 1.55 9.04
N ASP A 74 -6.29 1.41 7.73
CA ASP A 74 -5.13 0.69 7.21
C ASP A 74 -3.82 1.43 7.49
N CYS A 75 -2.70 0.78 7.21
CA CYS A 75 -1.37 1.31 7.44
C CYS A 75 -1.08 2.62 6.67
N LYS A 76 -1.64 2.81 5.46
CA LYS A 76 -1.52 4.08 4.71
C LYS A 76 -2.32 5.19 5.40
N TYR A 77 -3.52 4.88 5.88
CA TYR A 77 -4.34 5.80 6.64
C TYR A 77 -3.62 6.26 7.91
N VAL A 78 -3.10 5.33 8.71
CA VAL A 78 -2.40 5.66 9.96
C VAL A 78 -1.15 6.51 9.69
N ALA A 79 -0.33 6.14 8.70
CA ALA A 79 0.86 6.89 8.33
C ALA A 79 0.52 8.30 7.79
N GLY A 80 -0.51 8.39 6.95
CA GLY A 80 -1.00 9.67 6.44
C GLY A 80 -1.54 10.56 7.55
N ARG A 81 -2.36 10.03 8.46
CA ARG A 81 -2.93 10.78 9.59
C ARG A 81 -1.85 11.36 10.48
N ARG A 82 -0.83 10.58 10.82
CA ARG A 82 0.33 11.06 11.61
C ARG A 82 1.09 12.19 10.90
N THR A 83 1.24 12.08 9.58
CA THR A 83 1.84 13.17 8.78
C THR A 83 1.00 14.42 8.82
N LEU A 84 -0.33 14.28 8.65
CA LEU A 84 -1.26 15.41 8.67
C LEU A 84 -1.32 16.09 10.04
N GLU A 85 -1.30 15.31 11.12
CA GLU A 85 -1.19 15.77 12.51
C GLU A 85 0.03 16.66 12.71
N GLN A 86 1.23 16.15 12.41
CA GLN A 86 2.48 16.90 12.57
C GLN A 86 2.48 18.21 11.77
N LEU A 87 1.93 18.19 10.56
CA LEU A 87 1.83 19.38 9.72
C LEU A 87 0.83 20.40 10.25
N ALA A 88 -0.34 19.94 10.71
CA ALA A 88 -1.36 20.80 11.29
C ALA A 88 -0.88 21.43 12.59
N GLU A 89 -0.30 20.65 13.50
CA GLU A 89 0.28 21.13 14.76
C GLU A 89 1.42 22.13 14.51
N PHE A 90 2.34 21.80 13.60
CA PHE A 90 3.41 22.73 13.21
C PHE A 90 2.84 24.05 12.69
N ARG A 91 1.82 24.01 11.82
CA ARG A 91 1.24 25.22 11.25
C ARG A 91 0.50 26.07 12.29
N ILE A 92 -0.19 25.44 13.24
CA ILE A 92 -0.85 26.13 14.35
C ILE A 92 0.19 26.84 15.23
N ALA A 93 1.28 26.16 15.59
CA ALA A 93 2.36 26.71 16.41
C ALA A 93 3.19 27.77 15.65
N HIS A 94 3.32 27.62 14.33
CA HIS A 94 4.14 28.47 13.48
C HIS A 94 3.38 28.92 12.21
N PRO A 95 2.46 29.90 12.31
CA PRO A 95 1.63 30.35 11.18
C PRO A 95 2.41 30.94 9.99
N LYS A 96 3.70 31.24 10.16
CA LYS A 96 4.61 31.69 9.09
C LYS A 96 5.77 30.72 8.86
N GLY A 97 5.77 29.58 9.55
CA GLY A 97 6.78 28.55 9.42
C GLY A 97 6.75 27.92 8.03
N LYS A 98 7.92 27.58 7.50
CA LYS A 98 8.07 26.91 6.20
C LYS A 98 8.40 25.45 6.42
N VAL A 99 7.69 24.57 5.71
CA VAL A 99 7.96 23.13 5.69
C VAL A 99 8.65 22.79 4.39
N ARG A 100 9.64 21.88 4.45
CA ARG A 100 10.26 21.29 3.26
C ARG A 100 10.14 19.77 3.36
N VAL A 101 9.50 19.15 2.38
CA VAL A 101 9.49 17.69 2.27
C VAL A 101 10.85 17.23 1.73
N ARG A 102 11.50 16.32 2.45
CA ARG A 102 12.66 15.58 1.95
C ARG A 102 12.18 14.24 1.39
N PRO A 103 12.87 13.65 0.38
CA PRO A 103 12.58 12.29 -0.02
C PRO A 103 12.63 11.38 1.21
N ALA A 104 11.62 10.53 1.38
CA ALA A 104 11.66 9.52 2.41
C ALA A 104 12.88 8.61 2.15
N SER A 105 13.59 8.23 3.22
CA SER A 105 14.60 7.18 3.08
C SER A 105 13.90 5.89 2.63
N ARG A 106 14.60 5.03 1.88
CA ARG A 106 14.04 3.79 1.31
C ARG A 106 13.49 2.81 2.37
N SER A 107 13.77 3.05 3.66
CA SER A 107 13.31 2.27 4.81
C SER A 107 11.98 2.76 5.41
N VAL A 108 11.45 3.93 5.01
CA VAL A 108 10.16 4.43 5.53
C VAL A 108 9.03 3.91 4.66
N GLN A 109 8.38 2.84 5.13
CA GLN A 109 7.21 2.25 4.47
C GLN A 109 5.98 2.52 5.32
N ALA A 110 4.90 2.99 4.68
CA ALA A 110 3.62 3.17 5.37
C ALA A 110 3.07 1.82 5.86
N CYS A 111 3.18 0.80 5.01
CA CYS A 111 2.71 -0.55 5.28
C CYS A 111 3.88 -1.51 5.45
N PRO A 112 3.98 -2.23 6.58
CA PRO A 112 5.00 -3.24 6.75
C PRO A 112 4.80 -4.37 5.72
N PRO A 113 5.88 -4.90 5.14
CA PRO A 113 5.79 -6.08 4.29
C PRO A 113 5.30 -7.29 5.08
N GLY A 114 4.47 -8.11 4.45
CA GLY A 114 3.92 -9.30 5.11
C GLY A 114 2.96 -10.06 4.21
N ILE A 115 2.91 -11.38 4.42
CA ILE A 115 1.97 -12.26 3.75
C ILE A 115 0.73 -12.37 4.63
N LYS A 116 -0.44 -12.22 4.01
CA LYS A 116 -1.76 -12.33 4.65
C LYS A 116 -2.33 -13.74 4.54
N GLY A 117 -1.94 -14.49 3.52
CA GLY A 117 -2.40 -15.85 3.31
C GLY A 117 -2.07 -16.38 1.93
N MET A 118 -2.39 -17.66 1.72
CA MET A 118 -2.19 -18.39 0.47
C MET A 118 -3.44 -19.19 0.13
N THR A 119 -3.83 -19.23 -1.14
CA THR A 119 -5.03 -19.92 -1.59
C THR A 119 -4.79 -20.60 -2.95
N PRO A 120 -5.11 -21.89 -3.11
CA PRO A 120 -5.49 -22.84 -2.05
C PRO A 120 -4.29 -23.23 -1.17
N GLU A 121 -4.56 -23.78 0.02
CA GLU A 121 -3.53 -24.35 0.92
C GLU A 121 -3.13 -25.79 0.54
N THR A 122 -3.90 -26.41 -0.36
CA THR A 122 -3.62 -27.70 -0.98
C THR A 122 -3.73 -27.55 -2.50
N ALA A 123 -2.74 -28.02 -3.25
CA ALA A 123 -2.70 -27.91 -4.70
C ALA A 123 -2.07 -29.17 -5.35
N ALA A 124 -2.61 -29.60 -6.47
CA ALA A 124 -1.96 -30.60 -7.32
C ALA A 124 -0.86 -29.97 -8.19
N PRO A 125 0.08 -30.75 -8.73
CA PRO A 125 1.01 -30.26 -9.75
C PRO A 125 0.26 -29.58 -10.91
N GLU A 126 0.84 -28.51 -11.45
CA GLU A 126 0.29 -27.61 -12.47
C GLU A 126 -0.88 -26.72 -12.03
N GLU A 127 -1.44 -26.90 -10.83
CA GLU A 127 -2.46 -26.02 -10.29
C GLU A 127 -1.91 -24.65 -9.90
N SER A 128 -2.78 -23.63 -9.93
CA SER A 128 -2.43 -22.27 -9.59
C SER A 128 -2.64 -21.98 -8.11
N VAL A 129 -1.63 -21.36 -7.49
CA VAL A 129 -1.67 -20.90 -6.10
C VAL A 129 -1.45 -19.40 -6.05
N TYR A 130 -2.25 -18.73 -5.25
CA TYR A 130 -2.23 -17.29 -5.01
C TYR A 130 -1.64 -17.01 -3.64
N VAL A 131 -0.70 -16.07 -3.56
CA VAL A 131 -0.18 -15.55 -2.30
C VAL A 131 -0.60 -14.10 -2.16
N HIS A 132 -1.28 -13.77 -1.07
CA HIS A 132 -1.83 -12.44 -0.79
C HIS A 132 -0.96 -11.71 0.22
N GLY A 133 -0.68 -10.42 0.01
CA GLY A 133 0.12 -9.67 0.97
C GLY A 133 0.52 -8.26 0.53
N THR A 134 1.54 -7.75 1.21
CA THR A 134 2.18 -6.46 0.91
C THR A 134 3.68 -6.69 0.79
N TRP A 135 4.29 -6.20 -0.29
CA TRP A 135 5.73 -6.25 -0.49
C TRP A 135 6.23 -5.01 -1.25
N PRO A 136 7.48 -4.59 -0.98
CA PRO A 136 8.00 -3.29 -1.44
C PRO A 136 8.40 -3.23 -2.92
N SER A 137 8.51 -4.37 -3.59
CA SER A 137 8.96 -4.46 -4.99
C SER A 137 8.52 -5.79 -5.59
N GLU A 138 8.77 -6.01 -6.88
CA GLU A 138 8.60 -7.31 -7.53
C GLU A 138 9.22 -8.45 -6.69
N VAL A 139 8.55 -9.60 -6.73
CA VAL A 139 8.89 -10.80 -5.95
C VAL A 139 9.25 -11.96 -6.86
N THR A 140 10.10 -12.85 -6.35
CA THR A 140 10.31 -14.19 -6.88
C THR A 140 9.77 -15.20 -5.87
N ILE A 141 8.88 -16.07 -6.30
CA ILE A 141 8.34 -17.14 -5.46
C ILE A 141 9.34 -18.31 -5.47
N HIS A 142 9.56 -18.90 -4.30
CA HIS A 142 10.37 -20.09 -4.15
C HIS A 142 9.55 -21.19 -3.49
N LEU A 143 9.57 -22.38 -4.08
CA LEU A 143 8.98 -23.61 -3.57
C LEU A 143 10.13 -24.50 -3.09
N ASP A 144 10.21 -24.73 -1.78
CA ASP A 144 11.32 -25.45 -1.12
C ASP A 144 12.72 -24.95 -1.56
N GLY A 145 12.84 -23.62 -1.67
CA GLY A 145 14.08 -22.95 -2.09
C GLY A 145 14.34 -22.92 -3.59
N GLN A 146 13.52 -23.57 -4.42
CA GLN A 146 13.61 -23.51 -5.89
C GLN A 146 12.73 -22.39 -6.45
N PRO A 147 13.26 -21.51 -7.31
CA PRO A 147 12.47 -20.42 -7.88
C PRO A 147 11.39 -20.97 -8.83
N VAL A 148 10.17 -20.47 -8.69
CA VAL A 148 9.05 -20.77 -9.59
C VAL A 148 8.60 -19.49 -10.31
N PRO A 149 8.26 -19.57 -11.62
CA PRO A 149 7.80 -18.40 -12.35
C PRO A 149 6.54 -17.80 -11.74
N VAL A 150 6.59 -16.49 -11.48
CA VAL A 150 5.40 -15.72 -11.11
C VAL A 150 4.56 -15.51 -12.36
N VAL A 151 3.31 -15.92 -12.30
CA VAL A 151 2.30 -15.63 -13.31
C VAL A 151 1.62 -14.33 -12.89
N PRO A 152 1.69 -13.26 -13.69
CA PRO A 152 0.93 -12.04 -13.39
C PRO A 152 -0.55 -12.39 -13.25
N ALA A 153 -1.20 -11.93 -12.17
CA ALA A 153 -2.65 -11.88 -12.13
C ALA A 153 -3.09 -10.73 -13.04
N GLU A 154 -4.08 -10.95 -13.92
CA GLU A 154 -4.63 -9.89 -14.75
C GLU A 154 -5.03 -8.70 -13.87
N ASN A 155 -4.57 -7.50 -14.23
CA ASN A 155 -4.86 -6.23 -13.54
C ASN A 155 -4.21 -5.98 -12.17
N PHE A 156 -3.26 -6.79 -11.70
CA PHE A 156 -2.53 -6.50 -10.46
C PHE A 156 -1.09 -6.08 -10.76
N PRO A 157 -0.62 -4.90 -10.27
CA PRO A 157 0.80 -4.58 -10.31
C PRO A 157 1.60 -5.65 -9.56
N LEU A 158 2.77 -6.03 -10.09
CA LEU A 158 3.67 -7.04 -9.52
C LEU A 158 4.26 -6.65 -8.14
N CYS A 159 3.90 -5.47 -7.64
CA CYS A 159 4.17 -4.94 -6.32
C CYS A 159 2.96 -4.14 -5.82
N CYS A 160 2.98 -3.80 -4.52
CA CYS A 160 2.12 -2.84 -3.79
C CYS A 160 1.32 -3.45 -2.62
N HIS A 161 0.77 -2.55 -1.79
CA HIS A 161 -0.11 -2.84 -0.65
C HIS A 161 -1.33 -3.66 -1.08
N ASN A 162 -1.65 -4.72 -0.32
CA ASN A 162 -2.81 -5.60 -0.54
C ASN A 162 -2.90 -6.17 -1.97
N THR A 163 -1.77 -6.63 -2.51
CA THR A 163 -1.73 -7.29 -3.81
C THR A 163 -1.68 -8.81 -3.66
N ASN A 164 -1.75 -9.50 -4.79
CA ASN A 164 -1.54 -10.94 -4.85
C ASN A 164 -0.58 -11.29 -6.00
N VAL A 165 0.14 -12.39 -5.84
CA VAL A 165 0.94 -13.03 -6.89
C VAL A 165 0.48 -14.45 -7.07
N LYS A 166 0.50 -14.92 -8.32
CA LYS A 166 0.11 -16.27 -8.68
C LYS A 166 1.34 -17.04 -9.16
N PHE A 167 1.40 -18.33 -8.86
CA PHE A 167 2.33 -19.26 -9.49
C PHE A 167 1.62 -20.57 -9.81
N LYS A 168 2.23 -21.38 -10.67
CA LYS A 168 1.81 -22.77 -10.87
C LYS A 168 2.75 -23.70 -10.14
N VAL A 169 2.21 -24.72 -9.48
CA VAL A 169 3.01 -25.80 -8.89
C VAL A 169 3.73 -26.52 -10.03
N PRO A 170 5.07 -26.68 -10.01
CA PRO A 170 5.77 -27.44 -11.05
C PRO A 170 5.27 -28.87 -11.16
N LYS A 171 5.10 -29.38 -12.39
CA LYS A 171 4.67 -30.77 -12.68
C LYS A 171 5.39 -31.85 -11.86
N ASP A 172 6.69 -31.70 -11.64
CA ASP A 172 7.54 -32.70 -11.00
C ASP A 172 7.63 -32.54 -9.47
N THR A 173 6.79 -31.66 -8.88
CA THR A 173 6.75 -31.48 -7.43
C THR A 173 6.20 -32.74 -6.75
N PRO A 174 6.91 -33.36 -5.78
CA PRO A 174 6.44 -34.53 -5.05
C PRO A 174 5.27 -34.18 -4.11
N ASP A 175 4.46 -35.19 -3.77
CA ASP A 175 3.41 -35.03 -2.76
C ASP A 175 4.04 -34.77 -1.38
N GLY A 176 3.35 -33.99 -0.54
CA GLY A 176 3.81 -33.61 0.79
C GLY A 176 3.76 -32.11 1.03
N GLN A 177 4.32 -31.67 2.16
CA GLN A 177 4.35 -30.25 2.52
C GLN A 177 5.62 -29.58 1.97
N VAL A 178 5.42 -28.48 1.26
CA VAL A 178 6.52 -27.68 0.71
C VAL A 178 6.45 -26.25 1.25
N ARG A 179 7.60 -25.68 1.61
CA ARG A 179 7.66 -24.30 2.08
C ARG A 179 7.55 -23.33 0.90
N VAL A 180 6.69 -22.34 1.03
CA VAL A 180 6.54 -21.26 0.05
C VAL A 180 7.15 -19.99 0.64
N THR A 181 8.09 -19.39 -0.09
CA THR A 181 8.67 -18.09 0.30
C THR A 181 8.63 -17.10 -0.85
N LEU A 182 8.43 -15.82 -0.53
CA LEU A 182 8.53 -14.71 -1.47
C LEU A 182 9.82 -13.96 -1.20
N ARG A 183 10.66 -13.78 -2.20
CA ARG A 183 11.90 -13.01 -2.10
C ARG A 183 11.80 -11.74 -2.93
N THR A 184 12.14 -10.61 -2.33
CA THR A 184 12.39 -9.35 -3.04
C THR A 184 13.90 -9.09 -3.06
N ARG A 185 14.31 -7.93 -3.59
CA ARG A 185 15.71 -7.49 -3.50
C ARG A 185 16.20 -7.24 -2.07
N THR A 186 15.29 -7.01 -1.13
CA THR A 186 15.65 -6.50 0.21
C THR A 186 15.09 -7.34 1.36
N ILE A 187 14.10 -8.20 1.12
CA ILE A 187 13.44 -8.99 2.16
C ILE A 187 13.06 -10.39 1.65
N THR A 188 12.94 -11.33 2.58
CA THR A 188 12.29 -12.62 2.36
C THR A 188 11.07 -12.72 3.26
N LEU A 189 9.95 -13.14 2.71
CA LEU A 189 8.69 -13.35 3.42
C LEU A 189 8.32 -14.84 3.37
N ASP A 190 7.91 -15.39 4.51
CA ASP A 190 7.46 -16.78 4.62
C ASP A 190 5.94 -16.85 4.44
N ALA A 191 5.49 -17.60 3.43
CA ALA A 191 4.07 -17.80 3.14
C ALA A 191 3.49 -19.00 3.90
N GLY A 192 4.34 -19.79 4.56
CA GLY A 192 3.97 -21.03 5.21
C GLY A 192 4.16 -22.26 4.33
N LEU A 193 3.37 -23.30 4.63
CA LEU A 193 3.43 -24.60 3.96
C LEU A 193 2.27 -24.74 2.97
N LEU A 194 2.57 -25.18 1.75
CA LEU A 194 1.60 -25.65 0.77
C LEU A 194 1.58 -27.18 0.80
N THR A 195 0.39 -27.77 0.83
CA THR A 195 0.24 -29.22 0.71
C THR A 195 0.12 -29.61 -0.76
N ILE A 196 1.07 -30.40 -1.25
CA ILE A 196 1.03 -30.97 -2.60
C ILE A 196 0.34 -32.32 -2.52
N SER A 197 -0.72 -32.49 -3.31
CA SER A 197 -1.48 -33.73 -3.38
C SER A 197 -2.00 -33.97 -4.80
N ARG A 198 -1.55 -35.05 -5.41
CA ARG A 198 -2.20 -35.64 -6.59
C ARG A 198 -3.46 -36.37 -6.13
N SER A 199 -4.57 -35.64 -6.06
CA SER A 199 -5.91 -36.24 -5.88
C SER A 199 -6.19 -37.28 -6.95
#